data_AF-A0A1E3SNG9-F1
#
_entry.id   AF-A0A1E3SNG9-F1
#
_cell.length_a   1.000
_cell.length_b   1.000
_cell.length_c   1.000
_cell.angle_alpha   90.00
_cell.angle_beta   90.00
_cell.angle_gamma   90.00
#
_symmetry.space_group_name_H-M   'P 1'
#
loop_
_entity.id
_entity.type
_entity.pdbx_description
1 polymer ?
#
loop_
_entity_poly.entity_id
_entity_poly.type
_entity_poly.pdbx_seq_one_letter_code
_entity_poly.pdbx_strand_id
1 'polypeptide(L)'
;MDRPAAADTADQRQADYFLRLLIQNRRLIEQRIEGYYKAIALAEAKNDEETASVFRHTARIEEEERETLDALIENLHRRFPIRMAPDVPAAPRGPRVLAR
;
A
#
# COMPACT_ATOMS: atom_id res chain seq x y z
N MET A 1 12.31 3.73 -29.59
CA MET A 1 12.29 4.80 -28.58
C MET A 1 12.83 4.20 -27.29
N ASP A 2 14.14 4.23 -27.09
CA ASP A 2 14.77 3.77 -25.85
C ASP A 2 14.46 4.78 -24.76
N ARG A 3 13.66 4.38 -23.77
CA ARG A 3 13.48 5.19 -22.57
C ARG A 3 14.81 5.15 -21.80
N PRO A 4 15.39 6.30 -21.40
CA PRO A 4 16.67 6.30 -20.72
C PRO A 4 16.53 5.57 -19.39
N ALA A 5 17.49 4.68 -19.06
CA ALA A 5 17.49 3.87 -17.83
C ALA A 5 17.31 4.69 -16.53
N ALA A 6 17.68 5.97 -16.55
CA ALA A 6 17.44 6.91 -15.46
C ALA A 6 15.95 7.22 -15.22
N ALA A 7 15.14 7.30 -16.28
CA ALA A 7 13.70 7.50 -16.20
C ALA A 7 13.01 6.26 -15.64
N ASP A 8 13.39 5.05 -16.06
CA ASP A 8 12.85 3.81 -15.51
C ASP A 8 13.16 3.67 -14.00
N THR A 9 14.35 4.13 -13.58
CA THR A 9 14.73 4.14 -12.16
C THR A 9 13.95 5.19 -11.36
N ALA A 10 13.63 6.34 -11.96
CA ALA A 10 12.81 7.37 -11.33
C ALA A 10 11.36 6.90 -11.15
N ASP A 11 10.77 6.30 -12.20
CA ASP A 11 9.42 5.73 -12.17
C ASP A 11 9.30 4.64 -11.10
N GLN A 12 10.31 3.76 -10.98
CA GLN A 12 10.35 2.73 -9.94
C GLN A 12 10.35 3.34 -8.53
N ARG A 13 11.22 4.33 -8.26
CA ARG A 13 11.28 4.99 -6.94
C ARG A 13 9.96 5.68 -6.59
N GLN A 14 9.31 6.28 -7.58
CA GLN A 14 8.01 6.91 -7.42
C GLN A 14 6.91 5.87 -7.12
N ALA A 15 6.91 4.74 -7.82
CA ALA A 15 6.00 3.64 -7.55
C ALA A 15 6.19 3.09 -6.13
N ASP A 16 7.44 2.88 -5.68
CA ASP A 16 7.74 2.42 -4.32
C ASP A 16 7.25 3.42 -3.26
N TYR A 17 7.34 4.72 -3.53
CA TYR A 17 6.81 5.77 -2.65
C TYR A 17 5.29 5.70 -2.55
N PHE A 18 4.59 5.67 -3.69
CA PHE A 18 3.12 5.58 -3.71
C PHE A 18 2.64 4.30 -3.06
N LEU A 19 3.34 3.18 -3.26
CA LEU A 19 3.00 1.92 -2.62
C LEU A 19 3.04 2.02 -1.10
N ARG A 20 4.11 2.60 -0.53
CA ARG A 20 4.19 2.83 0.92
C ARG A 20 3.06 3.72 1.43
N LEU A 21 2.73 4.79 0.70
CA LEU A 21 1.65 5.70 1.05
C LEU A 21 0.27 5.01 1.02
N LEU A 22 -0.02 4.26 -0.04
CA LEU A 22 -1.29 3.54 -0.20
C LEU A 22 -1.45 2.46 0.87
N ILE A 23 -0.39 1.70 1.18
CA ILE A 23 -0.41 0.71 2.26
C ILE A 23 -0.66 1.37 3.61
N GLN A 24 -0.06 2.53 3.87
CA GLN A 24 -0.31 3.29 5.10
C GLN A 24 -1.77 3.75 5.17
N ASN A 25 -2.30 4.36 4.11
CA ASN A 25 -3.69 4.81 4.05
C ASN A 25 -4.69 3.67 4.22
N ARG A 26 -4.43 2.52 3.58
CA ARG A 26 -5.24 1.31 3.73
C ARG A 26 -5.34 0.87 5.19
N ARG A 27 -4.23 0.87 5.92
CA ARG A 27 -4.23 0.53 7.36
C ARG A 27 -5.01 1.53 8.20
N LEU A 28 -4.96 2.82 7.87
CA LEU A 28 -5.74 3.84 8.55
C LEU A 28 -7.24 3.65 8.31
N ILE A 29 -7.65 3.33 7.08
CA ILE A 29 -9.04 2.97 6.75
C ILE A 29 -9.49 1.76 7.57
N GLU A 30 -8.68 0.70 7.63
CA GLU A 30 -8.99 -0.50 8.43
C GLU A 30 -9.24 -0.16 9.92
N GLN A 31 -8.43 0.72 10.50
CA GLN A 31 -8.63 1.19 11.88
C GLN A 31 -9.94 1.98 12.05
N ARG A 32 -10.29 2.82 11.07
CA ARG A 32 -11.57 3.56 11.09
C ARG A 32 -12.77 2.62 10.99
N ILE A 33 -12.72 1.65 10.06
CA ILE A 33 -13.75 0.62 9.91
C ILE A 33 -13.96 -0.14 11.23
N GLU A 34 -12.88 -0.58 11.88
CA GLU A 34 -12.97 -1.23 13.19
C GLU A 34 -13.63 -0.31 14.24
N GLY A 35 -13.28 0.97 14.24
CA GLY A 35 -13.90 1.99 15.09
C GLY A 35 -15.40 2.13 14.84
N TYR A 36 -15.84 2.17 13.58
CA TYR A 36 -17.26 2.25 13.24
C TYR A 36 -18.03 1.00 13.67
N TYR A 37 -17.47 -0.20 13.49
CA TYR A 37 -18.12 -1.42 13.98
C TYR A 37 -18.30 -1.44 15.50
N LYS A 38 -17.32 -0.92 16.26
CA LYS A 38 -17.49 -0.73 17.70
C LYS A 38 -18.58 0.29 18.03
N ALA A 39 -18.64 1.39 17.29
CA ALA A 39 -19.66 2.43 17.49
C ALA A 39 -21.08 1.93 17.17
N ILE A 40 -21.23 1.11 16.12
CA ILE A 40 -22.48 0.41 15.77
C ILE A 40 -22.92 -0.47 16.93
N ALA A 41 -22.05 -1.35 17.43
CA ALA A 41 -22.39 -2.24 18.54
C ALA A 41 -22.80 -1.47 19.81
N LEU A 42 -22.16 -0.33 20.09
CA LEU A 42 -22.53 0.55 21.20
C LEU A 42 -23.88 1.25 21.00
N ALA A 43 -24.20 1.67 19.78
CA ALA A 43 -25.49 2.28 19.45
C ALA A 43 -26.63 1.25 19.53
N GLU A 44 -26.43 0.06 18.99
CA GLU A 44 -27.37 -1.07 19.06
C GLU A 44 -27.64 -1.48 20.51
N ALA A 45 -26.61 -1.55 21.37
CA ALA A 45 -26.78 -1.83 22.79
C ALA A 45 -27.63 -0.77 23.53
N LYS A 46 -27.71 0.45 22.99
CA LYS A 46 -28.54 1.55 23.51
C LYS A 46 -29.91 1.63 22.83
N ASN A 47 -30.22 0.73 21.89
CA ASN A 47 -31.38 0.81 21.00
C ASN A 47 -31.44 2.13 20.19
N ASP A 48 -30.28 2.70 19.89
CA ASP A 48 -30.14 3.92 19.08
C ASP A 48 -29.92 3.54 17.61
N GLU A 49 -31.02 3.19 16.94
CA GLU A 49 -30.99 2.73 15.54
C GLU A 49 -30.61 3.83 14.56
N GLU A 50 -30.93 5.10 14.86
CA GLU A 50 -30.55 6.24 14.04
C GLU A 50 -29.02 6.37 13.98
N THR A 51 -28.37 6.40 15.14
CA THR A 51 -26.91 6.46 15.23
C THR A 51 -26.26 5.22 14.61
N ALA A 52 -26.82 4.03 14.82
CA ALA A 52 -26.32 2.80 14.20
C ALA A 52 -26.38 2.87 12.67
N SER A 53 -27.48 3.38 12.11
CA SER A 53 -27.65 3.57 10.66
C SER A 53 -26.60 4.52 10.06
N VAL A 54 -26.33 5.64 10.72
CA VAL A 54 -25.29 6.60 10.30
C VAL A 54 -23.91 5.96 10.29
N PHE A 55 -23.56 5.18 11.32
CA PHE A 55 -22.26 4.51 11.36
C PHE A 55 -22.14 3.39 10.32
N ARG A 56 -23.22 2.63 10.04
CA ARG A 56 -23.21 1.62 8.96
C ARG A 56 -22.99 2.28 7.60
N HIS A 57 -23.65 3.41 7.34
CA HIS A 57 -23.44 4.16 6.10
C HIS A 57 -21.98 4.63 5.97
N THR A 58 -21.43 5.20 7.03
CA THR A 58 -20.04 5.67 7.03
C THR A 58 -19.04 4.51 6.87
N ALA A 59 -19.25 3.39 7.57
CA ALA A 59 -18.40 2.21 7.45
C ALA A 59 -18.38 1.66 6.02
N ARG A 60 -19.52 1.68 5.32
CA ARG A 60 -19.60 1.22 3.93
C ARG A 60 -18.77 2.09 2.98
N ILE A 61 -18.81 3.42 3.14
CA ILE A 61 -17.98 4.33 2.32
C ILE A 61 -16.50 4.02 2.49
N GLU A 62 -16.08 3.76 3.73
CA GLU A 62 -14.69 3.41 4.04
C GLU A 62 -14.29 2.04 3.49
N GLU A 63 -15.22 1.07 3.47
CA GLU A 63 -15.01 -0.22 2.80
C GLU A 63 -14.82 -0.06 1.28
N GLU A 64 -15.63 0.78 0.64
CA GLU A 64 -15.50 1.11 -0.79
C GLU A 64 -14.16 1.81 -1.10
N GLU A 65 -13.70 2.70 -0.21
CA GLU A 65 -12.38 3.33 -0.32
C GLU A 65 -11.25 2.30 -0.15
N ARG A 66 -11.37 1.39 0.83
CA ARG A 66 -10.40 0.30 1.03
C ARG A 66 -10.25 -0.56 -0.23
N GLU A 67 -11.35 -0.97 -0.83
CA GLU A 67 -11.37 -1.76 -2.07
C GLU A 67 -10.70 -1.01 -3.23
N THR A 68 -10.93 0.31 -3.31
CA THR A 68 -10.25 1.16 -4.29
C THR A 68 -8.74 1.19 -4.07
N LEU A 69 -8.28 1.33 -2.82
CA LEU A 69 -6.85 1.28 -2.51
C LEU A 69 -6.24 -0.08 -2.81
N ASP A 70 -6.95 -1.18 -2.52
CA ASP A 70 -6.51 -2.54 -2.84
C ASP A 70 -6.26 -2.70 -4.34
N ALA A 71 -7.19 -2.24 -5.17
CA ALA A 71 -7.03 -2.27 -6.63
C ALA A 71 -5.85 -1.41 -7.11
N LEU A 72 -5.63 -0.23 -6.52
CA LEU A 72 -4.49 0.63 -6.88
C LEU A 72 -3.14 0.00 -6.49
N ILE A 73 -3.07 -0.59 -5.30
CA ILE A 73 -1.88 -1.31 -4.81
C ILE A 73 -1.55 -2.47 -5.74
N GLU A 74 -2.54 -3.29 -6.09
CA GLU A 74 -2.33 -4.43 -6.99
C GLU A 74 -1.85 -3.98 -8.37
N ASN A 75 -2.47 -2.94 -8.93
CA ASN A 75 -2.07 -2.40 -10.24
C ASN A 75 -0.64 -1.84 -10.23
N LEU A 76 -0.24 -1.16 -9.16
CA LEU A 76 1.14 -0.68 -9.00
C LEU A 76 2.13 -1.83 -8.87
N HIS A 77 1.84 -2.85 -8.07
CA HIS A 77 2.67 -4.04 -7.95
C HIS A 77 2.84 -4.76 -9.30
N ARG A 78 1.77 -4.88 -10.09
CA ARG A 78 1.81 -5.54 -11.39
C ARG A 78 2.66 -4.77 -12.39
N ARG A 79 2.57 -3.43 -12.39
CA ARG A 79 3.29 -2.55 -13.32
C ARG A 79 4.76 -2.32 -12.94
N PHE A 80 5.02 -2.25 -11.64
CA PHE A 80 6.35 -2.01 -11.07
C PHE A 80 6.66 -3.13 -10.09
N PRO A 81 6.96 -4.35 -10.59
CA PRO A 81 7.30 -5.47 -9.73
C PRO A 81 8.48 -5.05 -8.86
N ILE A 82 8.29 -5.12 -7.54
CA ILE A 82 9.34 -4.82 -6.58
C ILE A 82 10.51 -5.73 -6.95
N ARG A 83 11.59 -5.14 -7.46
CA ARG A 83 12.86 -5.83 -7.53
C ARG A 83 13.34 -5.96 -6.09
N MET A 84 12.81 -6.94 -5.37
CA MET A 84 13.57 -7.54 -4.28
C MET A 84 14.78 -8.12 -4.99
N ALA A 85 15.87 -7.35 -5.02
CA ALA A 85 17.13 -7.84 -5.53
C ALA A 85 17.33 -9.19 -4.82
N PRO A 86 17.44 -10.32 -5.53
CA PRO A 86 18.00 -11.48 -4.89
C PRO A 86 19.32 -11.01 -4.28
N ASP A 87 19.51 -11.32 -3.01
CA ASP A 87 20.76 -11.10 -2.31
C ASP A 87 21.79 -12.00 -3.01
N VAL A 88 22.26 -11.58 -4.18
CA VAL A 88 23.32 -12.25 -4.91
C VAL A 88 24.56 -11.84 -4.14
N PRO A 89 25.18 -12.77 -3.37
CA PRO A 89 26.40 -12.42 -2.67
C PRO A 89 27.38 -11.92 -3.72
N ALA A 90 27.87 -10.69 -3.49
CA ALA A 90 28.81 -10.03 -4.37
C ALA A 90 29.92 -11.04 -4.75
N ALA A 91 30.01 -11.36 -6.04
CA ALA A 91 31.07 -12.21 -6.56
C ALA A 91 32.43 -11.67 -6.06
N PRO A 92 33.34 -12.54 -5.60
CA PRO A 92 34.59 -12.11 -5.01
C PRO A 92 35.36 -11.28 -6.04
N ARG A 93 35.65 -10.02 -5.69
CA ARG A 93 36.53 -9.15 -6.47
C ARG A 93 37.88 -9.84 -6.58
N GLY A 94 38.17 -10.41 -7.74
CA GLY A 94 39.47 -11.00 -8.05
C GLY A 94 40.60 -9.99 -7.86
N PRO A 95 41.81 -10.45 -7.54
CA PRO A 95 42.90 -9.57 -7.15
C PRO A 95 43.35 -8.70 -8.34
N ARG A 96 43.39 -7.38 -8.12
CA ARG A 96 44.05 -6.44 -9.03
C ARG A 96 45.55 -6.75 -9.04
N VAL A 97 46.02 -7.39 -10.10
CA VAL A 97 47.45 -7.48 -10.39
C VAL A 97 47.90 -6.09 -10.88
N LEU A 98 48.65 -5.39 -10.04
CA LEU A 98 49.46 -4.25 -10.47
C LEU A 98 50.57 -4.80 -11.38
N ALA A 99 50.48 -4.51 -12.67
CA ALA A 99 51.59 -4.66 -13.59
C ALA A 99 52.68 -3.64 -13.22
N ARG A 100 53.92 -4.10 -13.21
CA ARG A 100 55.13 -3.38 -12.81
C ARG A 100 55.80 -2.77 -14.02
#